data_AF-A0A525L638-F1
#
_entry.id   AF-A0A525L638-F1
#
_cell.length_a   1.000
_cell.length_b   1.000
_cell.length_c   1.000
_cell.angle_alpha   90.00
_cell.angle_beta   90.00
_cell.angle_gamma   90.00
#
_symmetry.space_group_name_H-M   'P 1'
#
loop_
_entity.id
_entity.type
_entity.pdbx_description
1 polymer ?
#
loop_
_entity_poly.entity_id
_entity_poly.type
_entity_poly.pdbx_seq_one_letter_code
_entity_poly.pdbx_strand_id
1 'polypeptide(L)' 'MSTLHRDPELRSFNSSGYEILGDGIARGEVVIWSVDPVRPRIGDIFLIESGGHAYDAAVEQLTELNGGWSARCRAEPA' A
#
# COMPACT_ATOMS: atom_id res chain seq x y z
N MET A 1 2.71 -14.75 16.06
CA MET A 1 1.69 -14.43 15.05
C MET A 1 0.94 -13.22 15.54
N SER A 2 1.27 -12.03 15.03
CA SER A 2 0.65 -10.78 15.50
C SER A 2 -0.56 -10.45 14.63
N THR A 3 -1.72 -10.34 15.28
CA THR A 3 -3.01 -10.02 14.69
C THR A 3 -3.03 -8.55 14.28
N LEU A 4 -3.19 -8.27 12.98
CA LEU A 4 -3.41 -6.93 12.44
C LEU A 4 -4.72 -6.37 13.00
N HIS A 5 -4.63 -5.32 13.84
CA HIS A 5 -5.80 -4.54 14.24
C HIS A 5 -6.24 -3.67 13.06
N ARG A 6 -7.44 -3.94 12.54
CA ARG A 6 -8.11 -3.10 11.55
C ARG A 6 -8.59 -1.83 12.24
N ASP A 7 -8.01 -0.69 11.87
CA ASP A 7 -8.49 0.62 12.27
C ASP A 7 -9.87 0.87 11.61
N PRO A 8 -10.93 1.22 12.37
CA PRO A 8 -12.27 1.42 11.83
C PRO A 8 -12.41 2.62 10.87
N GLU A 9 -11.42 3.50 10.78
CA GLU A 9 -11.41 4.60 9.79
C GLU A 9 -10.81 4.21 8.44
N LEU A 10 -10.18 3.02 8.34
CA LEU A 10 -9.66 2.48 7.09
C LEU A 10 -10.80 1.96 6.21
N ARG A 11 -11.24 2.76 5.24
CA ARG A 11 -12.02 2.25 4.11
C ARG A 11 -11.04 1.78 3.04
N SER A 12 -11.08 0.48 2.76
CA SER A 12 -10.35 -0.10 1.62
C SER A 12 -10.76 0.61 0.34
N PHE A 13 -9.83 1.36 -0.26
CA PHE A 13 -10.04 1.97 -1.56
C PHE A 13 -9.92 0.88 -2.63
N ASN A 14 -11.04 0.23 -2.92
CA ASN A 14 -11.13 -0.88 -3.87
C ASN A 14 -11.27 -0.36 -5.30
N SER A 15 -10.26 0.37 -5.75
CA SER A 15 -10.12 0.74 -7.16
C SER A 15 -8.93 -0.02 -7.70
N SER A 16 -9.17 -0.85 -8.72
CA SER A 16 -8.18 -1.56 -9.55
C SER A 16 -7.55 -2.88 -9.06
N GLY A 17 -8.07 -3.54 -8.02
CA GLY A 17 -7.55 -4.85 -7.58
C GLY A 17 -6.37 -4.77 -6.61
N TYR A 18 -6.14 -3.57 -6.07
CA TYR A 18 -5.21 -3.29 -4.98
C TYR A 18 -6.01 -3.03 -3.70
N GLU A 19 -5.47 -3.47 -2.57
CA GLU A 19 -5.98 -3.19 -1.23
C GLU A 19 -4.86 -2.53 -0.39
N ILE A 20 -5.17 -1.43 0.28
CA ILE A 20 -4.23 -0.79 1.22
C ILE A 20 -4.47 -1.39 2.60
N LEU A 21 -3.46 -2.10 3.14
CA LEU A 21 -3.58 -2.86 4.40
C LEU A 21 -3.15 -2.06 5.63
N GLY A 22 -2.53 -0.90 5.43
CA GLY A 22 -2.15 0.04 6.47
C GLY A 22 -1.59 1.31 5.84
N ASP A 23 -2.16 2.46 6.19
CA ASP A 23 -1.87 3.77 5.63
C ASP A 23 -1.20 4.68 6.65
N GLY A 24 -0.13 4.18 7.28
CA GLY A 24 0.76 4.97 8.14
C GLY A 24 1.47 6.14 7.41
N ILE A 25 0.84 6.76 6.41
CA ILE A 25 1.21 7.95 5.64
C ILE A 25 1.61 9.09 6.57
N ALA A 26 0.96 9.26 7.73
CA ALA A 26 1.41 10.22 8.75
C ALA A 26 2.84 9.96 9.26
N ARG A 27 3.33 8.73 9.11
CA ARG A 27 4.70 8.27 9.39
C ARG A 27 5.51 8.00 8.12
N GLY A 28 4.98 8.38 6.95
CA GLY A 28 5.60 8.19 5.65
C GLY A 28 5.63 6.74 5.15
N GLU A 29 4.78 5.85 5.67
CA GLU A 29 4.80 4.43 5.26
C GLU A 29 3.41 3.91 4.89
N VAL A 30 3.34 3.14 3.81
CA VAL A 30 2.11 2.49 3.37
C VAL A 30 2.40 1.05 2.98
N VAL A 31 1.43 0.16 3.23
CA VAL A 31 1.47 -1.23 2.78
C VAL A 31 0.36 -1.46 1.77
N ILE A 32 0.74 -1.78 0.54
CA ILE A 32 -0.16 -2.13 -0.55
C ILE A 32 -0.15 -3.65 -0.70
N TRP A 33 -1.32 -4.24 -0.92
CA TRP A 33 -1.49 -5.63 -1.30
C TRP A 33 -2.25 -5.72 -2.61
N SER A 34 -1.97 -6.74 -3.40
CA SER A 34 -2.75 -7.02 -4.59
C SER A 34 -2.77 -8.51 -4.89
N VAL A 35 -3.89 -8.96 -5.48
CA VAL A 35 -4.01 -10.28 -6.12
C VAL A 35 -3.59 -10.27 -7.59
N ASP A 36 -3.25 -9.11 -8.14
CA ASP A 36 -2.87 -8.97 -9.54
C ASP A 36 -1.56 -9.74 -9.81
N PRO A 37 -1.49 -10.57 -10.88
CA PRO A 37 -0.26 -11.25 -11.26
C PRO A 37 0.86 -10.30 -11.69
N VAL A 38 0.54 -9.05 -12.07
CA VAL A 38 1.53 -8.02 -12.42
C VAL A 38 2.14 -7.45 -11.14
N ARG A 39 3.36 -7.90 -10.87
CA ARG A 39 4.16 -7.50 -9.71
C ARG A 39 4.94 -6.21 -9.99
N PRO A 40 4.90 -5.20 -9.10
CA PRO A 40 5.74 -4.01 -9.22
C PRO A 40 7.21 -4.34 -8.97
N ARG A 41 8.10 -3.40 -9.25
CA ARG A 41 9.52 -3.46 -8.94
C ARG A 41 9.83 -2.55 -7.74
N ILE A 42 10.95 -2.84 -7.09
CA ILE A 42 11.52 -1.90 -6.12
C ILE A 42 11.83 -0.58 -6.84
N GLY A 43 11.39 0.53 -6.26
CA GLY A 43 11.50 1.87 -6.85
C GLY A 43 10.34 2.28 -7.74
N ASP A 44 9.41 1.38 -8.10
CA ASP A 44 8.16 1.79 -8.75
C ASP A 44 7.36 2.71 -7.81
N ILE A 45 6.64 3.66 -8.38
CA ILE A 45 5.87 4.67 -7.65
C ILE A 45 4.38 4.41 -7.85
N PHE A 46 3.65 4.35 -6.74
CA PHE A 46 2.20 4.38 -6.72
C PHE A 46 1.73 5.78 -6.32
N LEU A 47 0.73 6.30 -7.02
CA LEU A 47 0.01 7.49 -6.56
C LEU A 47 -1.07 7.05 -5.58
N ILE A 48 -1.06 7.61 -4.38
CA ILE A 48 -2.02 7.29 -3.31
C ILE A 48 -2.71 8.56 -2.86
N GLU A 49 -4.03 8.50 -2.75
CA GLU A 49 -4.82 9.59 -2.16
C GLU A 49 -5.27 9.21 -0.75
N SER A 50 -5.01 10.08 0.22
CA SER A 50 -5.50 9.94 1.60
C SER A 50 -5.77 11.30 2.22
N GLY A 51 -6.88 11.43 2.96
CA GLY A 51 -7.26 12.69 3.60
C GLY A 51 -7.37 13.88 2.64
N GLY A 52 -7.72 13.65 1.37
CA GLY A 52 -7.81 14.67 0.33
C GLY A 52 -6.46 15.16 -0.22
N HIS A 53 -5.35 14.49 0.11
CA HIS A 53 -4.01 14.79 -0.39
C HIS A 53 -3.46 13.62 -1.19
N ALA A 54 -2.61 13.92 -2.17
CA ALA A 54 -1.92 12.93 -2.99
C ALA A 54 -0.49 12.72 -2.51
N TYR A 55 -0.02 11.48 -2.61
CA TYR A 55 1.30 11.05 -2.18
C TYR A 55 1.91 10.13 -3.23
N ASP A 56 3.20 10.33 -3.49
CA ASP A 56 4.02 9.39 -4.23
C ASP A 56 4.55 8.33 -3.26
N ALA A 57 4.19 7.08 -3.49
CA ALA A 57 4.55 5.94 -2.67
C ALA A 57 5.54 5.03 -3.41
N ALA A 58 6.83 5.19 -3.12
CA ALA A 58 7.89 4.40 -3.73
C ALA A 58 8.06 3.03 -3.05
N VAL A 59 8.08 1.95 -3.82
CA VAL A 59 8.24 0.58 -3.31
C VAL A 59 9.65 0.37 -2.75
N GLU A 60 9.77 0.11 -1.44
CA GLU A 60 11.04 -0.18 -0.77
C GLU A 60 11.24 -1.68 -0.55
N GLN A 61 10.15 -2.40 -0.30
CA GLN A 61 10.17 -3.85 -0.04
C GLN A 61 8.98 -4.53 -0.69
N LEU A 62 9.21 -5.74 -1.19
CA LEU A 62 8.19 -6.52 -1.88
C LEU A 62 8.21 -7.97 -1.40
N THR A 63 7.05 -8.46 -0.99
CA THR A 63 6.84 -9.81 -0.49
C THR A 63 5.87 -10.54 -1.41
N GLU A 64 6.25 -11.71 -1.89
CA GLU A 64 5.34 -12.59 -2.62
C GLU A 64 4.47 -13.38 -1.64
N LEU A 65 3.21 -13.51 -1.98
CA LEU A 65 2.22 -14.25 -1.21
C LEU A 65 1.56 -15.27 -2.15
N ASN A 66 1.01 -16.35 -1.58
CA ASN A 66 0.25 -17.30 -2.39
C ASN A 66 -0.99 -16.60 -2.98
N GLY A 67 -0.95 -16.33 -4.29
CA GLY A 67 -2.04 -15.66 -5.01
C GLY A 67 -1.96 -14.13 -5.05
N GLY A 68 -0.80 -13.53 -4.76
CA GLY A 68 -0.63 -12.08 -4.86
C GLY A 68 0.72 -11.58 -4.35
N TRP A 69 0.78 -10.31 -4.00
CA TRP A 69 1.98 -9.69 -3.45
C TRP A 69 1.62 -8.58 -2.46
N SER A 70 2.57 -8.23 -1.60
CA SER A 70 2.50 -7.02 -0.78
C SER A 70 3.76 -6.17 -0.91
N ALA A 71 3.58 -4.86 -1.00
CA ALA A 71 4.64 -3.88 -1.10
C ALA A 71 4.61 -2.96 0.13
N ARG A 72 5.75 -2.78 0.79
CA ARG A 72 5.95 -1.69 1.74
C ARG A 72 6.56 -0.53 0.97
N CYS A 73 5.92 0.63 1.06
CA CYS A 73 6.31 1.80 0.32
C CYS A 73 6.56 2.98 1.25
N ARG A 74 7.49 3.86 0.84
CA ARG A 74 7.74 5.16 1.44
C ARG A 74 6.83 6.18 0.76
N ALA A 75 5.99 6.85 1.53
CA ALA A 75 5.09 7.87 1.01
C ALA A 75 5.65 9.27 1.25
N GLU A 76 5.70 10.06 0.19
CA GLU A 76 6.08 11.48 0.21
C GLU A 76 4.98 12.32 -0.47
N PRO A 77 4.74 13.57 -0.06
CA PRO A 77 3.78 14.43 -0.74
C PRO A 77 4.18 14.61 -2.22
N ALA A 78 3.20 14.44 -3.12
CA ALA A 78 3.38 14.63 -4.56
C ALA A 78 3.37 16.11 -4.98
#